data_AF-A0A5C7Z4N1-F1
#
_entry.id   AF-A0A5C7Z4N1-F1
#
_cell.length_a   1.000
_cell.length_b   1.000
_cell.length_c   1.000
_cell.angle_alpha   90.00
_cell.angle_beta   90.00
_cell.angle_gamma   90.00
#
_symmetry.space_group_name_H-M   'P 1'
#
loop_
_entity.id
_entity.type
_entity.pdbx_description
1 polymer ?
#
loop_
_entity_poly.entity_id
_entity_poly.type
_entity_poly.pdbx_seq_one_letter_code
_entity_poly.pdbx_strand_id
1 'polypeptide(L)' 'MNCPLDQKRTLEALGLRKMGQVVEHDANPAILGMVNKVKHLVSVEETK' A
#
# COMPACT_ATOMS: atom_id res chain seq x y z
N MET A 1 8.37 11.62 8.56
CA MET A 1 7.54 10.39 8.67
C MET A 1 8.22 9.48 9.68
N ASN A 2 7.70 9.34 10.91
CA ASN A 2 8.23 8.39 11.89
C ASN A 2 7.62 7.00 11.66
N CYS A 3 7.80 6.45 10.45
CA CYS A 3 7.30 5.14 10.07
C CYS A 3 8.47 4.12 10.06
N PRO A 4 8.25 2.90 10.55
CA PRO A 4 9.21 1.80 10.39
C PRO A 4 9.68 1.65 8.94
N LEU A 5 10.97 1.37 8.75
CA LEU A 5 11.59 1.28 7.42
C LEU A 5 10.89 0.24 6.53
N ASP A 6 10.39 -0.84 7.12
CA ASP A 6 9.68 -1.90 6.40
C ASP A 6 8.31 -1.45 5.85
N GLN A 7 7.59 -0.58 6.57
CA GLN A 7 6.34 0.00 6.08
C GLN A 7 6.61 0.95 4.92
N LYS A 8 7.66 1.78 5.03
CA LYS A 8 8.08 2.68 3.94
C LYS A 8 8.39 1.87 2.66
N ARG A 9 9.15 0.80 2.77
CA ARG A 9 9.46 -0.09 1.64
C ARG A 9 8.22 -0.77 1.07
N THR A 10 7.25 -1.10 1.93
CA THR A 10 5.97 -1.68 1.49
C THR A 10 5.16 -0.67 0.67
N LEU A 11 5.09 0.59 1.11
CA LEU A 11 4.45 1.67 0.35
C LEU A 11 5.15 1.91 -1.00
N GLU A 12 6.49 1.91 -1.02
CA GLU A 12 7.28 2.05 -2.24
C GLU A 12 7.06 0.87 -3.21
N ALA A 13 6.96 -0.36 -2.70
CA ALA A 13 6.68 -1.56 -3.49
C ALA A 13 5.26 -1.55 -4.08
N LEU A 14 4.29 -1.00 -3.36
CA LEU A 14 2.93 -0.73 -3.86
C LEU A 14 2.88 0.47 -4.82
N GLY A 15 4.00 1.15 -5.07
CA GLY A 15 4.08 2.30 -5.98
C GLY A 15 3.63 3.64 -5.39
N LEU A 16 3.35 3.69 -4.08
CA LEU A 16 2.91 4.89 -3.36
C LEU A 16 4.11 5.74 -2.93
N ARG A 17 4.40 6.79 -3.70
CA ARG A 17 5.56 7.69 -3.50
C ARG A 17 5.17 9.07 -2.98
N LYS A 18 3.90 9.46 -3.09
CA LYS A 18 3.37 10.78 -2.70
C LYS A 18 2.03 10.63 -1.97
N MET A 19 1.70 11.60 -1.12
CA MET A 19 0.40 11.63 -0.44
C MET A 19 -0.75 11.80 -1.43
N GLY A 20 -1.85 11.07 -1.20
CA GLY A 20 -3.05 11.11 -2.05
C GLY A 20 -2.91 10.42 -3.41
N GLN A 21 -1.77 9.74 -3.66
CA GLN A 21 -1.60 8.95 -4.87
C GLN A 21 -2.50 7.72 -4.85
N VAL A 22 -3.17 7.44 -5.97
CA VAL A 22 -3.95 6.23 -6.21
C VAL A 22 -3.19 5.35 -7.19
N VAL A 23 -3.10 4.05 -6.91
CA VAL A 23 -2.46 3.04 -7.76
C VAL A 23 -3.34 1.80 -7.76
N GLU A 24 -3.66 1.28 -8.95
CA GLU A 24 -4.41 0.05 -9.11
C GLU A 24 -3.47 -1.16 -9.11
N HIS A 25 -3.88 -2.24 -8.44
CA HIS A 25 -3.15 -3.50 -8.40
C HIS A 25 -4.13 -4.66 -8.50
N ASP A 26 -3.71 -5.75 -9.15
CA ASP A 26 -4.47 -7.00 -9.14
C ASP A 26 -4.57 -7.58 -7.73
N ALA A 27 -5.77 -8.07 -7.39
CA ALA A 27 -6.04 -8.71 -6.11
C ALA A 27 -5.37 -10.10 -6.03
N ASN A 28 -4.08 -10.11 -5.67
CA ASN A 28 -3.33 -11.33 -5.40
C ASN A 28 -2.94 -11.42 -3.90
N PRO A 29 -2.67 -12.64 -3.38
CA PRO A 29 -2.37 -12.84 -1.97
C PRO A 29 -1.16 -12.02 -1.46
N ALA A 30 -0.17 -11.76 -2.32
CA ALA A 30 1.01 -10.98 -1.95
C ALA A 30 0.67 -9.48 -1.78
N ILE A 31 -0.10 -8.89 -2.71
CA ILE A 31 -0.59 -7.51 -2.62
C ILE A 31 -1.49 -7.36 -1.40
N LEU A 32 -2.43 -8.28 -1.19
CA LEU A 32 -3.31 -8.26 -0.02
C LEU A 32 -2.53 -8.36 1.29
N GLY A 33 -1.48 -9.18 1.34
CA GLY A 33 -0.58 -9.25 2.50
C GLY A 33 0.16 -7.93 2.76
N MET A 34 0.69 -7.30 1.71
CA MET A 34 1.36 -5.99 1.79
C MET A 34 0.39 -4.89 2.25
N VAL A 35 -0.80 -4.82 1.66
CA VAL A 35 -1.87 -3.88 2.03
C VAL A 35 -2.25 -4.05 3.50
N ASN A 36 -2.47 -5.29 3.96
CA ASN A 36 -2.81 -5.57 5.36
C ASN A 36 -1.76 -5.04 6.34
N LYS A 37 -0.48 -5.10 5.98
CA LYS A 37 0.63 -4.60 6.79
C LYS A 37 0.62 -3.07 6.94
N VAL A 38 0.21 -2.34 5.90
CA VAL A 38 0.16 -0.87 5.89
C VAL A 38 -1.26 -0.31 5.93
N LYS A 39 -2.26 -1.11 6.32
CA LYS A 39 -3.70 -0.78 6.27
C LYS A 39 -4.13 0.50 7.00
N HIS A 40 -3.32 1.00 7.91
CA HIS A 40 -3.57 2.24 8.66
C HIS A 40 -2.97 3.48 7.97
N LEU A 41 -2.20 3.28 6.89
CA LEU A 41 -1.56 4.33 6.10
C LEU A 41 -2.21 4.51 4.73
N VAL A 42 -3.06 3.57 4.31
CA VAL A 42 -3.70 3.54 2.98
C VAL A 42 -5.20 3.34 3.11
N SER A 43 -5.94 3.84 2.12
CA SER A 43 -7.34 3.48 1.89
C SER A 43 -7.39 2.56 0.67
N VAL A 44 -8.28 1.57 0.69
CA VAL A 44 -8.43 0.58 -0.38
C VAL A 44 -9.88 0.61 -0.84
N GLU A 45 -10.07 0.62 -2.16
CA GLU A 45 -11.36 0.54 -2.82
C GLU A 45 -11.31 -0.60 -3.84
N GLU A 46 -12.39 -1.37 -3.96
CA GLU A 46 -12.50 -2.46 -4.94
C GLU A 46 -13.08 -1.91 -6.24
N THR A 47 -12.29 -1.90 -7.32
CA THR A 47 -12.76 -1.56 -8.67
C THR A 47 -13.38 -2.80 -9.32
N LYS A 48 -14.58 -2.65 -9.90
CA LYS A 48 -15.31 -3.72 -10.60
C LYS A 48 -14.82 -3.94 -12.02
#